data_AF-A0A531JTR5-F1
#
_entry.id   AF-A0A531JTR5-F1
#
_cell.length_a   1.000
_cell.length_b   1.000
_cell.length_c   1.000
_cell.angle_alpha   90.00
_cell.angle_beta   90.00
_cell.angle_gamma   90.00
#
_symmetry.space_group_name_H-M   'P 1'
#
loop_
_entity.id
_entity.type
_entity.pdbx_description
1 polymer ?
#
loop_
_entity_poly.entity_id
_entity_poly.type
_entity_poly.pdbx_seq_one_letter_code
_entity_poly.pdbx_strand_id
1 'polypeptide(L)'
;PQGILIVFFFTLLHETIHETAFRTPWLNRAIATVTGFLILLPSAWFRYFHFAHHRHTHDPDNDPELMSPKPATIAQYLRYLSGVPYWTGMARVIVTNAAGRNRDGFVPDKGRDKVILEARWFLIA
;
A
#
# COMPACT_ATOMS: atom_id res chain seq x y z
N PRO A 1 -8.27 -14.94 16.07
CA PRO A 1 -9.06 -14.98 14.80
C PRO A 1 -9.13 -13.62 14.10
N GLN A 2 -9.19 -12.52 14.85
CA GLN A 2 -9.29 -11.15 14.33
C GLN A 2 -8.07 -10.73 13.50
N GLY A 3 -6.85 -11.07 13.92
CA GLY A 3 -5.64 -10.77 13.14
C GLY A 3 -5.63 -11.47 11.77
N ILE A 4 -6.16 -12.69 11.70
CA ILE A 4 -6.32 -13.42 10.43
C ILE A 4 -7.28 -12.64 9.53
N LEU A 5 -8.47 -12.28 10.04
CA LEU A 5 -9.44 -11.49 9.28
C LEU A 5 -8.82 -10.18 8.73
N ILE A 6 -8.09 -9.44 9.56
CA ILE A 6 -7.45 -8.17 9.17
C ILE A 6 -6.45 -8.39 8.04
N VAL A 7 -5.57 -9.40 8.15
CA VAL A 7 -4.59 -9.71 7.09
C VAL A 7 -5.28 -10.08 5.78
N PHE A 8 -6.40 -10.80 5.82
CA PHE A 8 -7.13 -11.17 4.62
C PHE A 8 -7.79 -9.99 3.90
N PHE A 9 -7.94 -8.80 4.51
CA PHE A 9 -8.36 -7.61 3.76
C PHE A 9 -7.35 -7.22 2.67
N PHE A 10 -6.09 -7.60 2.80
CA PHE A 10 -5.09 -7.39 1.75
C PHE A 10 -5.46 -8.10 0.44
N THR A 11 -6.01 -9.32 0.49
CA THR A 11 -6.34 -10.06 -0.74
C THR A 11 -7.47 -9.37 -1.50
N LEU A 12 -8.49 -8.90 -0.78
CA LEU A 12 -9.58 -8.14 -1.37
C LEU A 12 -9.11 -6.77 -1.88
N LEU A 13 -8.26 -6.08 -1.13
CA LEU A 13 -7.62 -4.84 -1.61
C LEU A 13 -6.84 -5.08 -2.91
N HIS A 14 -6.01 -6.12 -2.96
CA HIS A 14 -5.20 -6.50 -4.12
C HIS A 14 -6.06 -6.65 -5.38
N GLU A 15 -7.09 -7.49 -5.35
CA GLU A 15 -7.94 -7.69 -6.54
C GLU A 15 -8.75 -6.44 -6.91
N THR A 16 -9.17 -5.64 -5.92
CA THR A 16 -9.94 -4.43 -6.21
C THR A 16 -9.09 -3.29 -6.76
N ILE A 17 -7.81 -3.18 -6.42
CA ILE A 17 -6.90 -2.22 -7.07
C ILE A 17 -6.54 -2.64 -8.50
N HIS A 18 -6.73 -3.91 -8.88
CA HIS A 18 -6.65 -4.35 -10.28
C HIS A 18 -7.95 -4.12 -11.06
N GLU A 19 -9.03 -3.72 -10.38
CA GLU A 19 -10.39 -3.60 -10.94
C GLU A 19 -10.92 -4.93 -11.51
N THR A 20 -10.44 -6.09 -11.00
CA THR A 20 -10.82 -7.44 -11.45
C THR A 20 -11.87 -8.10 -10.56
N ALA A 21 -11.97 -7.71 -9.28
CA ALA A 21 -12.85 -8.36 -8.32
C ALA A 21 -14.35 -8.20 -8.64
N PHE A 22 -14.77 -7.01 -9.09
CA PHE A 22 -16.17 -6.71 -9.40
C PHE A 22 -16.33 -6.18 -10.82
N ARG A 23 -17.41 -6.60 -11.51
CA ARG A 23 -17.79 -6.04 -12.81
C ARG A 23 -18.10 -4.54 -12.74
N THR A 24 -18.62 -4.07 -11.61
CA THR A 24 -19.02 -2.67 -11.40
C THR A 24 -17.82 -1.83 -10.94
N PRO A 25 -17.33 -0.86 -11.74
CA PRO A 25 -16.05 -0.19 -11.45
C PRO A 25 -16.01 0.57 -10.12
N TRP A 26 -17.09 1.24 -9.75
CA TRP A 26 -17.12 2.00 -8.50
C TRP A 26 -17.07 1.10 -7.26
N LEU A 27 -17.56 -0.14 -7.36
CA LEU A 27 -17.53 -1.08 -6.24
C LEU A 27 -16.10 -1.51 -5.92
N ASN A 28 -15.27 -1.76 -6.92
CA ASN A 28 -13.82 -1.99 -6.71
C ASN A 28 -13.19 -0.83 -5.95
N ARG A 29 -13.46 0.42 -6.37
CA ARG A 29 -12.87 1.62 -5.76
C ARG A 29 -13.32 1.82 -4.31
N ALA A 30 -14.61 1.61 -4.04
CA ALA A 30 -15.17 1.71 -2.70
C ALA A 30 -14.57 0.65 -1.76
N ILE A 31 -14.54 -0.61 -2.20
CA ILE A 31 -13.98 -1.71 -1.42
C ILE A 31 -12.48 -1.51 -1.19
N ALA A 32 -11.71 -1.12 -2.21
CA ALA A 32 -10.29 -0.82 -2.07
C ALA A 32 -10.03 0.29 -1.03
N THR A 33 -10.89 1.32 -0.99
CA THR A 33 -10.76 2.40 0.00
C THR A 33 -11.03 1.87 1.42
N VAL A 34 -12.09 1.09 1.60
CA VAL A 34 -12.47 0.53 2.92
C VAL A 34 -11.43 -0.46 3.42
N THR A 35 -11.04 -1.45 2.60
CA THR A 35 -10.05 -2.46 3.01
C THR A 35 -8.67 -1.84 3.21
N GLY A 36 -8.28 -0.90 2.36
CA GLY A 36 -7.07 -0.11 2.52
C GLY A 36 -7.04 0.65 3.84
N PHE A 37 -8.14 1.30 4.23
CA PHE A 37 -8.24 1.98 5.51
C PHE A 37 -8.06 1.02 6.69
N LEU A 38 -8.76 -0.12 6.68
CA LEU A 38 -8.72 -1.13 7.75
C LEU A 38 -7.33 -1.73 7.99
N ILE A 39 -6.44 -1.72 6.98
CA ILE A 39 -5.07 -2.21 7.09
C ILE A 39 -4.01 -1.10 7.01
N LEU A 40 -4.41 0.17 7.03
CA LEU A 40 -3.52 1.33 6.92
C LEU A 40 -2.75 1.42 5.58
N LEU A 41 -3.28 0.89 4.49
CA LEU A 41 -2.66 0.88 3.16
C LEU A 41 -3.48 1.74 2.18
N PRO A 42 -3.10 3.00 1.93
CA PRO A 42 -3.82 3.89 1.01
C PRO A 42 -3.88 3.30 -0.40
N SER A 43 -5.10 3.06 -0.89
CA SER A 43 -5.35 2.28 -2.12
C SER A 43 -4.81 2.96 -3.38
N ALA A 44 -4.81 4.29 -3.45
CA ALA A 44 -4.29 5.03 -4.58
C ALA A 44 -2.77 4.93 -4.68
N TRP A 45 -2.07 5.11 -3.55
CA TRP A 45 -0.61 4.93 -3.50
C TRP A 45 -0.25 3.47 -3.78
N PHE A 46 -0.95 2.53 -3.14
CA PHE A 46 -0.69 1.10 -3.30
C PHE A 46 -0.92 0.62 -4.73
N ARG A 47 -1.93 1.13 -5.45
CA ARG A 47 -2.12 0.79 -6.87
C ARG A 47 -0.89 1.14 -7.72
N TYR A 48 -0.29 2.32 -7.50
CA TYR A 48 0.90 2.72 -8.24
C TYR A 48 2.12 1.88 -7.86
N PHE A 49 2.34 1.67 -6.56
CA PHE A 49 3.38 0.77 -6.05
C PHE A 49 3.26 -0.63 -6.67
N HIS A 50 2.06 -1.19 -6.62
CA HIS A 50 1.79 -2.56 -7.01
C HIS A 50 1.89 -2.77 -8.53
N PHE A 51 1.45 -1.80 -9.33
CA PHE A 51 1.63 -1.87 -10.79
C PHE A 51 3.09 -1.71 -11.20
N ALA A 52 3.88 -0.91 -10.47
CA ALA A 52 5.32 -0.86 -10.69
C ALA A 52 6.00 -2.18 -10.33
N HIS A 53 5.64 -2.77 -9.20
CA HIS A 53 6.10 -4.11 -8.82
C HIS A 53 5.78 -5.17 -9.90
N HIS A 54 4.54 -5.24 -10.41
CA HIS A 54 4.19 -6.18 -11.48
C HIS A 54 4.90 -5.90 -12.81
N ARG A 55 5.20 -4.63 -13.12
CA ARG A 55 5.93 -4.28 -14.34
C ARG A 55 7.39 -4.69 -14.26
N HIS A 56 7.98 -4.61 -13.07
CA HIS A 56 9.42 -4.73 -12.83
C HIS A 56 9.74 -5.86 -11.85
N THR A 57 8.93 -6.91 -11.78
CA THR A 57 9.07 -7.93 -10.74
C THR A 57 10.48 -8.54 -10.76
N HIS A 58 11.14 -8.55 -9.60
CA HIS A 58 12.53 -9.01 -9.43
C HIS A 58 13.62 -8.17 -10.11
N ASP A 59 13.30 -7.00 -10.64
CA ASP A 59 14.28 -6.03 -11.09
C ASP A 59 14.83 -5.25 -9.86
N PRO A 60 16.13 -5.40 -9.53
CA PRO A 60 16.70 -4.77 -8.33
C PRO A 60 16.68 -3.25 -8.35
N ASP A 61 16.59 -2.63 -9.53
CA ASP A 61 16.65 -1.19 -9.70
C ASP A 61 15.26 -0.55 -9.77
N ASN A 62 14.24 -1.31 -10.21
CA ASN A 62 12.92 -0.79 -10.52
C ASN A 62 11.77 -1.38 -9.69
N ASP A 63 11.96 -2.52 -9.04
CA ASP A 63 10.92 -3.13 -8.19
C ASP A 63 10.83 -2.44 -6.82
N PRO A 64 9.75 -1.71 -6.52
CA PRO A 64 9.63 -1.03 -5.24
C PRO A 64 9.47 -2.01 -4.06
N GLU A 65 9.13 -3.28 -4.30
CA GLU A 65 9.10 -4.32 -3.25
C GLU A 65 10.52 -4.63 -2.74
N LEU A 66 11.55 -4.49 -3.58
CA LEU A 66 12.94 -4.77 -3.23
C LEU A 66 13.65 -3.62 -2.51
N MET A 67 13.02 -2.44 -2.38
CA MET A 67 13.61 -1.29 -1.69
C MET A 67 13.89 -1.53 -0.20
N SER A 68 13.29 -2.57 0.40
CA SER A 68 13.60 -3.02 1.76
C SER A 68 14.28 -4.38 1.71
N PRO A 69 15.46 -4.55 2.34
CA PRO A 69 16.16 -5.83 2.34
C PRO A 69 15.37 -6.87 3.14
N LYS A 70 15.41 -8.13 2.66
CA LYS A 70 14.85 -9.26 3.39
C LYS A 70 15.63 -9.49 4.70
N PRO A 71 14.98 -9.96 5.78
CA PRO A 71 15.67 -10.29 7.02
C PRO A 71 16.79 -11.31 6.81
N ALA A 72 17.99 -11.01 7.31
CA ALA A 72 19.17 -11.88 7.24
C ALA A 72 19.53 -12.55 8.58
N THR A 73 18.89 -12.14 9.68
CA THR A 73 19.11 -12.69 11.02
C THR A 73 17.80 -13.03 11.71
N ILE A 74 17.85 -13.90 12.73
CA ILE A 74 16.67 -14.25 13.55
C ILE A 74 16.07 -13.00 14.20
N ALA A 75 16.89 -12.08 14.71
CA ALA A 75 16.41 -10.84 15.30
C ALA A 75 15.65 -9.96 14.29
N GLN A 76 16.17 -9.85 13.06
CA GLN A 76 15.48 -9.13 11.98
C GLN A 76 14.17 -9.84 11.57
N TYR A 77 14.18 -11.18 11.55
CA TYR A 77 13.00 -11.97 11.22
C TYR A 77 11.89 -11.82 12.29
N LEU A 78 12.24 -11.87 13.58
CA LEU A 78 11.29 -11.61 14.67
C LEU A 78 10.73 -10.18 14.60
N ARG A 79 11.57 -9.19 14.29
CA ARG A 79 11.12 -7.81 14.06
C ARG A 79 10.16 -7.73 12.87
N TYR A 80 10.43 -8.44 11.78
CA TYR A 80 9.55 -8.50 10.62
C TYR A 80 8.19 -9.12 11.00
N LEU A 81 8.19 -10.27 11.66
CA LEU A 81 6.97 -10.95 12.10
C LEU A 81 6.14 -10.16 13.12
N SER A 82 6.74 -9.23 13.87
CA SER A 82 6.02 -8.38 14.81
C SER A 82 4.98 -7.46 14.15
N GLY A 83 5.10 -7.22 12.84
CA GLY A 83 4.25 -6.26 12.10
C GLY A 83 4.55 -4.78 12.39
N VAL A 84 5.34 -4.46 13.44
CA VAL A 84 5.71 -3.07 13.77
C VAL A 84 6.34 -2.32 12.57
N PRO A 85 7.25 -2.92 11.78
CA PRO A 85 7.80 -2.25 10.59
C PRO A 85 6.72 -1.88 9.57
N TYR A 86 5.73 -2.73 9.37
CA TYR A 86 4.61 -2.46 8.46
C TYR A 86 3.80 -1.25 8.93
N TRP A 87 3.30 -1.27 10.17
CA TRP A 87 2.44 -0.19 10.68
C TRP A 87 3.16 1.15 10.71
N THR A 88 4.41 1.17 11.19
CA THR A 88 5.22 2.40 11.22
C THR A 88 5.60 2.90 9.82
N GLY A 89 5.90 1.99 8.89
CA GLY A 89 6.16 2.31 7.49
C GLY A 89 4.96 2.94 6.80
N MET A 90 3.78 2.33 6.95
CA MET A 90 2.53 2.82 6.38
C MET A 90 2.08 4.15 6.98
N ALA A 91 2.21 4.33 8.29
CA ALA A 91 1.98 5.62 8.93
C ALA A 91 2.89 6.73 8.35
N ARG A 92 4.18 6.42 8.10
CA ARG A 92 5.10 7.34 7.44
C ARG A 92 4.68 7.63 6.00
N VAL A 93 4.23 6.63 5.24
CA VAL A 93 3.70 6.81 3.86
C VAL A 93 2.53 7.79 3.89
N ILE A 94 1.55 7.57 4.77
CA ILE A 94 0.37 8.45 4.92
C ILE A 94 0.78 9.88 5.25
N VAL A 95 1.60 10.09 6.29
CA VAL A 95 2.02 11.45 6.70
C VAL A 95 2.84 12.14 5.59
N THR A 96 3.70 11.41 4.89
CA THR A 96 4.52 11.96 3.80
C THR A 96 3.69 12.35 2.59
N ASN A 97 2.72 11.50 2.22
CA ASN A 97 1.76 11.76 1.15
C ASN A 97 0.85 12.94 1.50
N ALA A 98 0.29 13.00 2.71
CA ALA A 98 -0.59 14.08 3.13
C ALA A 98 0.10 15.46 3.12
N ALA A 99 1.41 15.47 3.41
CA ALA A 99 2.28 16.65 3.35
C ALA A 99 2.74 17.02 1.91
N GLY A 100 2.38 16.25 0.87
CA GLY A 100 2.82 16.50 -0.51
C GLY A 100 4.32 16.24 -0.75
N ARG A 101 4.98 15.51 0.16
CA ARG A 101 6.43 15.28 0.13
C ARG A 101 6.83 13.96 -0.50
N ASN A 102 5.88 13.19 -1.00
CA ASN A 102 6.17 11.93 -1.69
C ASN A 102 6.96 12.17 -2.97
N ARG A 103 8.01 11.36 -3.17
CA ARG A 103 8.90 11.40 -4.35
C ARG A 103 9.12 10.01 -4.93
N ASP A 104 8.20 9.09 -4.67
CA ASP A 104 8.33 7.71 -5.13
C ASP A 104 8.24 7.68 -6.67
N GLY A 105 9.23 7.09 -7.33
CA GLY A 105 9.34 7.10 -8.79
C GLY A 105 8.19 6.40 -9.51
N PHE A 106 7.50 5.49 -8.81
CA PHE A 106 6.32 4.79 -9.34
C PHE A 106 5.03 5.60 -9.28
N VAL A 107 4.98 6.75 -8.57
CA VAL A 107 3.81 7.62 -8.53
C VAL A 107 3.91 8.66 -9.66
N PRO A 108 3.10 8.55 -10.73
CA PRO A 108 3.16 9.51 -11.84
C PRO A 108 2.65 10.88 -11.41
N ASP A 109 3.11 11.95 -12.06
CA ASP A 109 2.72 13.33 -11.73
C ASP A 109 1.18 13.52 -11.71
N LYS A 110 0.48 12.93 -12.69
CA LYS A 110 -0.99 12.97 -12.78
C LYS A 110 -1.71 12.26 -11.63
N GLY A 111 -1.01 11.38 -10.89
CA GLY A 111 -1.55 10.63 -9.76
C GLY A 111 -1.29 11.27 -8.39
N ARG A 112 -0.43 12.28 -8.32
CA ARG A 112 0.02 12.86 -7.04
C ARG A 112 -1.11 13.46 -6.22
N ASP A 113 -1.98 14.25 -6.84
CA ASP A 113 -3.10 14.88 -6.13
C ASP A 113 -4.04 13.83 -5.53
N LYS A 114 -4.29 12.73 -6.25
CA LYS A 114 -5.10 11.62 -5.74
C LYS A 114 -4.49 10.99 -4.50
N VAL A 115 -3.18 10.72 -4.53
CA VAL A 115 -2.43 10.15 -3.40
C VAL A 115 -2.42 11.10 -2.20
N ILE A 116 -2.23 12.40 -2.44
CA ILE A 116 -2.24 13.43 -1.39
C ILE A 116 -3.62 13.53 -0.73
N LEU A 117 -4.69 13.60 -1.52
CA LEU A 117 -6.05 13.72 -1.03
C LEU A 117 -6.49 12.49 -0.23
N GLU A 118 -6.18 11.28 -0.73
CA GLU A 118 -6.45 10.04 0.01
C GLU A 118 -5.69 10.01 1.34
N ALA A 119 -4.40 10.35 1.34
CA ALA A 119 -3.61 10.37 2.56
C ALA A 119 -4.09 11.42 3.58
N ARG A 120 -4.60 12.57 3.13
CA ARG A 120 -5.24 13.55 4.02
C ARG A 120 -6.53 13.02 4.62
N TRP A 121 -7.33 12.30 3.83
CA TRP A 121 -8.54 11.63 4.33
C TRP A 121 -8.21 10.61 5.43
N PHE A 122 -7.14 9.81 5.27
CA PHE A 122 -6.66 8.88 6.31
C PHE A 122 -6.31 9.55 7.65
N LEU A 123 -5.99 10.86 7.67
CA LEU A 123 -5.61 11.57 8.90
C LEU A 123 -6.81 12.21 9.64
N ILE A 124 -7.95 12.35 8.97
CA ILE A 124 -9.13 13.05 9.51
C ILE A 124 -10.36 12.16 9.68
N ALA A 125 -10.36 10.98 9.06
CA ALA A 125 -11.39 9.95 9.21
C ALA A 125 -11.20 9.18 10.53
#